data_AF-A0A317GFX0-F1
#
_entry.id   AF-A0A317GFX0-F1
#
_cell.length_a   1.000
_cell.length_b   1.000
_cell.length_c   1.000
_cell.angle_alpha   90.00
_cell.angle_beta   90.00
_cell.angle_gamma   90.00
#
_symmetry.space_group_name_H-M   'P 1'
#
loop_
_entity.id
_entity.type
_entity.pdbx_description
1 polymer ?
#
loop_
_entity_poly.entity_id
_entity_poly.type
_entity_poly.pdbx_seq_one_letter_code
_entity_poly.pdbx_strand_id
1 'polypeptide(L)'
;KTAQEKEAWTLLEQVAMTAVNARVGKPMTGQEKFVDASTAVQAYLENKGINIDMKQIQAAVQSAYEKSALTPTVDPTSQEAQSTKPATIPAGQAPAIDPMKGEE
;
A
#
# COMPACT_ATOMS: atom_id res chain seq x y z
N LYS A 1 -19.15 -10.68 -15.14
CA LYS A 1 -18.97 -10.72 -13.67
C LYS A 1 -20.33 -10.55 -13.02
N THR A 2 -20.71 -11.51 -12.19
CA THR A 2 -22.01 -11.60 -11.50
C THR A 2 -22.04 -10.64 -10.29
N ALA A 3 -23.21 -10.17 -9.87
CA ALA A 3 -23.34 -9.20 -8.76
C ALA A 3 -22.65 -9.68 -7.46
N GLN A 4 -22.79 -10.96 -7.13
CA GLN A 4 -22.16 -11.61 -5.98
C GLN A 4 -20.64 -11.56 -6.01
N GLU A 5 -20.03 -11.66 -7.20
CA GLU A 5 -18.58 -11.59 -7.37
C GLU A 5 -18.09 -10.15 -7.13
N LYS A 6 -18.88 -9.14 -7.55
CA LYS A 6 -18.59 -7.73 -7.27
C LYS A 6 -18.68 -7.42 -5.77
N GLU A 7 -19.66 -8.00 -5.09
CA GLU A 7 -19.81 -7.83 -3.63
C GLU A 7 -18.65 -8.48 -2.87
N ALA A 8 -18.25 -9.71 -3.24
CA ALA A 8 -17.10 -10.37 -2.66
C ALA A 8 -15.79 -9.59 -2.89
N TRP A 9 -15.59 -9.04 -4.09
CA TRP A 9 -14.46 -8.15 -4.40
C TRP A 9 -14.49 -6.87 -3.57
N THR A 10 -15.64 -6.21 -3.47
CA THR A 10 -15.79 -4.97 -2.68
C THR A 10 -15.49 -5.22 -1.20
N LEU A 11 -15.97 -6.35 -0.67
CA LEU A 11 -15.72 -6.75 0.71
C LEU A 11 -14.24 -7.06 0.93
N LEU A 12 -13.62 -7.82 0.02
CA LEU A 12 -12.19 -8.12 0.07
C LEU A 12 -11.34 -6.84 0.10
N GLU A 13 -11.66 -5.84 -0.74
CA GLU A 13 -10.99 -4.54 -0.74
C GLU A 13 -11.16 -3.78 0.58
N GLN A 14 -12.37 -3.73 1.14
CA GLN A 14 -12.63 -3.03 2.40
C GLN A 14 -11.87 -3.68 3.56
N VAL A 15 -11.92 -5.01 3.66
CA VAL A 15 -11.26 -5.76 4.72
C VAL A 15 -9.74 -5.63 4.60
N ALA A 16 -9.20 -5.69 3.38
CA ALA A 16 -7.78 -5.48 3.13
C ALA A 16 -7.33 -4.07 3.55
N MET A 17 -8.08 -3.04 3.19
CA MET A 17 -7.77 -1.67 3.56
C MET A 17 -7.84 -1.44 5.08
N THR A 18 -8.85 -1.99 5.77
CA THR A 18 -8.93 -1.94 7.23
C THR A 18 -7.76 -2.68 7.88
N ALA A 19 -7.40 -3.87 7.39
CA ALA A 19 -6.31 -4.66 7.93
C ALA A 19 -4.95 -3.98 7.79
N VAL A 20 -4.71 -3.33 6.64
CA VAL A 20 -3.51 -2.54 6.37
C VAL A 20 -3.45 -1.30 7.26
N ASN A 21 -4.53 -0.50 7.29
CA ASN A 21 -4.60 0.73 8.08
C ASN A 21 -4.40 0.47 9.58
N ALA A 22 -4.96 -0.61 10.13
CA ALA A 22 -4.78 -1.00 11.53
C ALA A 22 -3.32 -1.36 11.89
N ARG A 23 -2.48 -1.60 10.89
CA ARG A 23 -1.07 -1.97 11.04
C ARG A 23 -0.12 -0.83 10.65
N VAL A 24 -0.62 0.26 10.07
CA VAL A 24 0.16 1.49 9.85
C VAL A 24 0.62 2.02 11.22
N GLY A 25 1.89 2.44 11.33
CA GLY A 25 2.46 2.91 12.59
C GLY A 25 2.94 1.84 13.59
N LYS A 26 2.61 0.56 13.41
CA LYS A 26 3.20 -0.51 14.26
C LYS A 26 4.70 -0.73 14.00
N PRO A 27 5.51 -1.08 15.01
CA PRO A 27 6.94 -1.40 14.85
C PRO A 27 7.13 -2.82 14.27
N MET A 28 6.65 -3.04 13.05
CA MET A 28 6.78 -4.28 12.29
C MET A 28 7.32 -3.92 10.90
N THR A 29 8.02 -4.85 10.25
CA THR A 29 8.45 -4.66 8.87
C THR A 29 7.25 -4.62 7.92
N GLY A 30 7.40 -3.99 6.75
CA GLY A 30 6.32 -3.94 5.76
C GLY A 30 5.86 -5.33 5.32
N GLN A 31 6.78 -6.29 5.27
CA GLN A 31 6.48 -7.67 4.90
C GLN A 31 5.71 -8.42 5.99
N GLU A 32 6.07 -8.24 7.27
CA GLU A 32 5.28 -8.79 8.38
C GLU A 32 3.86 -8.23 8.40
N LYS A 33 3.71 -6.92 8.20
CA LYS A 33 2.38 -6.29 8.12
C LYS A 33 1.57 -6.82 6.96
N PHE A 34 2.21 -7.06 5.82
CA PHE A 34 1.58 -7.64 4.64
C PHE A 34 1.07 -9.05 4.91
N VAL A 35 1.92 -9.94 5.45
CA VAL A 35 1.55 -11.32 5.78
C VAL A 35 0.42 -11.36 6.81
N ASP A 36 0.53 -10.54 7.86
CA ASP A 36 -0.47 -10.47 8.93
C ASP A 36 -1.81 -9.88 8.43
N ALA A 37 -1.76 -8.90 7.52
CA ALA A 37 -2.95 -8.36 6.86
C ALA A 37 -3.61 -9.39 5.92
N SER A 38 -2.85 -10.07 5.07
CA SER A 38 -3.39 -11.12 4.19
C SER A 38 -4.03 -12.26 4.99
N THR A 39 -3.41 -12.66 6.10
CA THR A 39 -3.96 -13.71 6.98
C THR A 39 -5.27 -13.25 7.63
N ALA A 40 -5.33 -12.00 8.12
CA ALA A 40 -6.55 -11.44 8.70
C ALA A 40 -7.70 -11.33 7.68
N VAL A 41 -7.39 -10.95 6.44
CA VAL A 41 -8.36 -10.86 5.34
C VAL A 41 -8.90 -12.24 4.99
N GLN A 42 -8.03 -13.25 4.88
CA GLN A 42 -8.42 -14.62 4.61
C GLN A 42 -9.37 -15.15 5.69
N ALA A 43 -8.98 -15.05 6.96
CA ALA A 43 -9.80 -15.52 8.07
C ALA A 43 -11.19 -14.86 8.10
N TYR A 44 -11.27 -13.56 7.78
CA TYR A 44 -12.54 -12.84 7.71
C TYR A 44 -13.46 -13.34 6.58
N LEU A 45 -12.90 -13.60 5.41
CA LEU A 45 -13.64 -14.12 4.26
C LEU A 45 -14.10 -15.55 4.50
N GLU A 46 -13.22 -16.40 5.05
CA GLU A 46 -13.54 -17.78 5.43
C GLU A 46 -14.67 -17.82 6.46
N ASN A 47 -14.65 -16.93 7.46
CA ASN A 47 -15.73 -16.81 8.46
C ASN A 47 -17.09 -16.46 7.83
N LYS A 48 -17.10 -15.76 6.69
CA LYS A 48 -18.30 -15.45 5.91
C LYS A 48 -18.69 -16.54 4.91
N GLY A 49 -17.98 -17.67 4.89
CA GLY A 49 -18.18 -18.74 3.91
C GLY A 49 -17.70 -18.38 2.51
N ILE A 50 -16.84 -17.36 2.37
CA ILE A 50 -16.27 -16.91 1.11
C ILE A 50 -14.84 -17.46 1.01
N ASN A 51 -14.64 -18.41 0.11
CA ASN A 51 -13.31 -18.98 -0.13
C ASN A 51 -12.66 -18.23 -1.29
N ILE A 52 -11.64 -17.41 -0.98
CA ILE A 52 -10.84 -16.67 -1.98
C ILE A 52 -9.42 -17.20 -1.93
N ASP A 53 -8.82 -17.38 -3.10
CA ASP A 53 -7.44 -17.83 -3.20
C ASP A 53 -6.47 -16.82 -2.55
N MET A 54 -5.48 -17.33 -1.82
CA MET A 54 -4.52 -16.50 -1.09
C MET A 54 -3.76 -15.53 -2.01
N LYS A 55 -3.54 -15.88 -3.29
CA LYS A 55 -2.93 -14.99 -4.28
C LYS A 55 -3.82 -13.79 -4.59
N GLN A 56 -5.14 -13.98 -4.62
CA GLN A 56 -6.09 -12.88 -4.81
C GLN A 56 -6.17 -12.00 -3.57
N ILE A 57 -6.06 -12.59 -2.38
CA ILE A 57 -6.00 -11.85 -1.11
C ILE A 57 -4.72 -11.01 -1.06
N GLN A 58 -3.57 -11.60 -1.39
CA GLN A 58 -2.31 -10.87 -1.49
C GLN A 58 -2.36 -9.74 -2.51
N ALA A 59 -2.96 -9.98 -3.68
CA ALA A 59 -3.16 -8.94 -4.69
C ALA A 59 -4.05 -7.80 -4.15
N ALA A 60 -5.15 -8.12 -3.46
CA ALA A 60 -6.02 -7.12 -2.87
C ALA A 60 -5.34 -6.34 -1.73
N VAL A 61 -4.53 -7.00 -0.90
CA VAL A 61 -3.73 -6.34 0.16
C VAL A 61 -2.65 -5.47 -0.46
N GLN A 62 -1.98 -5.91 -1.51
CA GLN A 62 -1.03 -5.11 -2.26
C GLN A 62 -1.70 -3.89 -2.86
N SER A 63 -2.82 -4.06 -3.57
CA SER A 63 -3.62 -2.95 -4.09
C SER A 63 -4.15 -2.04 -2.98
N ALA A 64 -4.48 -2.59 -1.82
CA ALA A 64 -4.84 -1.79 -0.66
C ALA A 64 -3.66 -0.96 -0.18
N TYR A 65 -2.43 -1.47 -0.14
CA TYR A 65 -1.23 -0.66 0.15
C TYR A 65 -0.96 0.41 -0.92
N GLU A 66 -1.13 0.08 -2.20
CA GLU A 66 -1.01 1.04 -3.30
C GLU A 66 -2.08 2.15 -3.20
N LYS A 67 -3.27 1.80 -2.71
CA LYS A 67 -4.36 2.74 -2.40
C LYS A 67 -4.26 3.40 -1.01
N SER A 68 -3.52 2.79 -0.06
CA SER A 68 -3.37 3.21 1.35
C SER A 68 -2.09 4.02 1.60
N ALA A 69 -1.27 4.31 0.59
CA ALA A 69 -0.45 5.51 0.61
C ALA A 69 -1.45 6.69 0.73
N LEU A 70 -1.30 7.63 1.67
CA LEU A 70 -0.52 8.82 1.37
C LEU A 70 -0.84 9.47 0.00
N THR A 71 -2.05 9.35 -0.52
CA THR A 71 -2.67 10.54 -1.06
C THR A 71 -2.92 11.40 0.17
N PRO A 72 -2.13 12.44 0.46
CA PRO A 72 -2.84 13.62 0.89
C PRO A 72 -3.90 13.78 -0.22
N THR A 73 -5.18 13.59 0.13
CA THR A 73 -6.11 14.57 -0.37
C THR A 73 -5.50 15.86 0.14
N VAL A 74 -4.70 16.50 -0.72
CA VAL A 74 -4.34 17.88 -0.52
C VAL A 74 -5.67 18.60 -0.62
N ASP A 75 -6.42 18.58 0.48
CA ASP A 75 -7.06 19.81 0.89
C ASP A 75 -5.90 20.79 0.99
N PRO A 76 -5.82 21.83 0.15
CA PRO A 76 -4.75 22.83 0.22
C PRO A 76 -4.77 23.61 1.56
N THR A 77 -5.48 23.13 2.59
CA THR A 77 -5.73 23.78 3.87
C THR A 77 -5.50 22.85 5.07
N SER A 78 -4.85 21.69 4.91
CA SER A 78 -4.43 20.91 6.09
C SER A 78 -3.07 20.25 5.87
N GLN A 79 -2.03 20.98 6.27
CA GLN A 79 -0.75 20.39 6.63
C GLN A 79 -0.94 19.70 7.98
N GLU A 80 -0.92 18.37 8.04
CA GLU A 80 -0.41 17.65 9.21
C GLU A 80 -0.29 16.14 8.94
N ALA A 81 0.96 15.64 9.06
CA ALA A 81 1.41 14.25 9.26
C ALA A 81 0.99 13.20 8.21
N GLN A 82 1.87 12.41 7.58
CA GLN A 82 3.00 11.70 8.18
C GLN A 82 3.86 11.09 7.06
N SER A 83 4.91 11.78 6.62
CA SER A 83 5.92 11.22 5.70
C SER A 83 7.16 10.84 6.48
N THR A 84 7.31 9.56 6.80
CA THR A 84 8.61 8.98 7.16
C THR A 84 8.85 7.69 6.39
N LYS A 85 9.33 7.83 5.15
CA LYS A 85 10.46 7.01 4.68
C LYS A 85 11.11 7.65 3.44
N PRO A 86 12.43 7.96 3.46
CA PRO A 86 13.15 8.38 2.28
C PRO A 86 13.53 7.16 1.43
N ALA A 87 13.18 7.19 0.15
CA ALA A 87 13.75 6.34 -0.89
C ALA A 87 14.03 7.20 -2.13
N THR A 88 15.09 8.00 -2.05
CA THR A 88 16.19 8.13 -3.03
C THR A 88 16.07 7.15 -4.22
N ILE A 89 16.09 7.44 -5.53
CA ILE A 89 16.21 8.60 -6.45
C ILE A 89 15.66 8.06 -7.81
N PRO A 90 14.88 8.79 -8.63
CA PRO A 90 14.74 8.44 -10.04
C PRO A 90 15.95 8.99 -10.82
N ALA A 91 16.92 8.14 -11.16
CA ALA A 91 18.01 8.49 -12.06
C ALA A 91 17.49 8.45 -13.50
N GLY A 92 17.13 9.61 -14.04
CA GLY A 92 16.53 9.69 -15.36
C GLY A 92 16.36 11.09 -15.92
N GLN A 93 17.38 11.95 -15.79
CA GLN A 93 17.66 13.04 -16.74
C GLN A 93 18.97 13.75 -16.39
N ALA A 94 19.98 13.58 -17.23
CA ALA A 94 21.06 14.55 -17.36
C ALA A 94 20.55 15.72 -18.23
N PRO A 95 20.93 16.96 -17.88
CA PRO A 95 21.72 17.71 -18.84
C PRO A 95 22.93 18.41 -18.20
N ALA A 96 23.91 18.68 -19.06
CA ALA A 96 25.25 19.14 -18.78
C ALA A 96 25.36 20.57 -18.20
N ILE A 97 26.34 20.78 -17.31
CA ILE A 97 27.01 22.07 -17.05
C ILE A 97 28.47 21.84 -16.62
N ASP A 98 29.37 22.06 -17.59
CA ASP A 98 30.78 22.49 -17.61
C ASP A 98 31.86 22.03 -16.58
N PRO A 99 33.07 21.60 -17.03
CA PRO A 99 34.19 21.24 -16.16
C PRO A 99 35.12 22.44 -15.90
N MET A 100 35.18 22.90 -14.64
CA MET A 100 36.27 23.74 -14.12
C MET A 100 36.62 23.19 -12.73
N LYS A 101 37.87 22.95 -12.33
CA LYS A 101 39.20 23.17 -12.89
C LYS A 101 40.12 22.28 -12.04
N GLY A 102 41.11 21.66 -12.66
CA GLY A 102 42.13 20.89 -11.96
C GLY A 102 42.83 21.72 -10.90
N GLU A 103 42.91 21.17 -9.69
CA GLU A 103 43.93 21.53 -8.71
C GLU A 103 45.06 20.53 -8.91
N GLU A 104 46.15 21.00 -9.51
CA GLU A 104 47.56 20.72 -9.20
C GLU A 104 48.47 21.53 -10.15
#